data_AF-A0AAJ1V3X2-F1
#
_entry.id   AF-A0AAJ1V3X2-F1
#
_cell.length_a   1.000
_cell.length_b   1.000
_cell.length_c   1.000
_cell.angle_alpha   90.00
_cell.angle_beta   90.00
_cell.angle_gamma   90.00
#
_symmetry.space_group_name_H-M   'P 1'
#
loop_
_entity.id
_entity.type
_entity.pdbx_description
1 polymer ?
#
loop_
_entity_poly.entity_id
_entity_poly.type
_entity_poly.pdbx_seq_one_letter_code
_entity_poly.pdbx_strand_id
1 'polypeptide(L)'
;MITEEVKERLIADYPKFEDMTRKFYKKEMSIADYKGQSGAYGSYAERGAATGMSRWRFNCGRIKQEQMRFLADTIRKYNLTHIHFTTGQCLQMHGLDGETILQLFKECYEHGIYNRGAGGDNPNVVASILRGIDPRETFDISPYAAAISEFLMEQMFYIKIPRKFKMGIDNGFDSTPHATFKDLGFNLTKHHTFDVYACGGIGPNPRIGIPVARDVQPEDVLYHVKAMLMVFANHGNFKNRGKARTRYMPAEMGGAEAFIKTYEETLAMVKEVERLTINPADYTYEITKTGKRDDSVENHRIHRQKQEGLYFVEYHPVGGDANVEHILAALDYAVTLDQVEARIAPDEALFFINLTADEARKIAELTDDSARDDFRRSVSCVGSTVCQIGMQDSNGLLKAVFDHLEEKGIDTKKLPRVHISGCPHSCGTHQIGEIGFHGAVKLVDKKPQPAFIIVDGGSEHMGSESFGKMAGNIVAAKIPAFMEALANILNEALEADFGSWRLTHKTQYMDLIKSFE
;
A
#
# COMPACT_ATOMS: atom_id res chain seq x y z
N MET A 1 -20.14 10.41 -2.83
CA MET A 1 -19.27 11.62 -2.87
C MET A 1 -19.34 12.28 -1.50
N ILE A 2 -18.21 12.75 -0.97
CA ILE A 2 -18.21 13.48 0.31
C ILE A 2 -19.02 14.79 0.20
N THR A 3 -19.63 15.18 1.31
CA THR A 3 -20.47 16.39 1.40
C THR A 3 -19.64 17.67 1.30
N GLU A 4 -20.28 18.78 0.92
CA GLU A 4 -19.62 20.11 0.93
C GLU A 4 -19.12 20.50 2.32
N GLU A 5 -19.85 20.16 3.38
CA GLU A 5 -19.40 20.38 4.75
C GLU A 5 -18.07 19.65 5.06
N VAL A 6 -17.92 18.40 4.62
CA VAL A 6 -16.66 17.66 4.79
C VAL A 6 -15.55 18.31 3.96
N LYS A 7 -15.83 18.77 2.73
CA LYS A 7 -14.87 19.51 1.92
C LYS A 7 -14.40 20.79 2.60
N GLU A 8 -15.29 21.58 3.19
CA GLU A 8 -14.92 22.80 3.92
C GLU A 8 -14.00 22.47 5.10
N ARG A 9 -14.31 21.41 5.87
CA ARG A 9 -13.47 20.96 6.99
C ARG A 9 -12.09 20.48 6.56
N LEU A 10 -11.97 19.85 5.39
CA LEU A 10 -10.70 19.34 4.87
C LEU A 10 -9.69 20.46 4.57
N ILE A 11 -10.16 21.66 4.20
CA ILE A 11 -9.32 22.81 3.91
C ILE A 11 -9.26 23.84 5.05
N ALA A 12 -10.20 23.83 6.00
CA ALA A 12 -10.32 24.84 7.06
C ALA A 12 -9.03 25.09 7.86
N ASP A 13 -8.25 24.04 8.12
CA ASP A 13 -6.99 24.14 8.87
C ASP A 13 -5.77 24.47 7.99
N TYR A 14 -5.93 24.75 6.70
CA TYR A 14 -4.84 25.11 5.80
C TYR A 14 -3.94 26.26 6.33
N PRO A 15 -4.47 27.36 6.91
CA PRO A 15 -3.61 28.42 7.45
C PRO A 15 -2.63 27.94 8.51
N LYS A 16 -3.01 26.92 9.31
CA LYS A 16 -2.11 26.30 10.29
C LYS A 16 -1.01 25.50 9.58
N PHE A 17 -1.37 24.76 8.53
CA PHE A 17 -0.41 24.00 7.73
C PHE A 17 0.58 24.91 7.01
N GLU A 18 0.11 26.02 6.46
CA GLU A 18 0.95 27.05 5.85
C GLU A 18 1.95 27.63 6.84
N ASP A 19 1.49 28.09 8.01
CA ASP A 19 2.35 28.66 9.03
C ASP A 19 3.44 27.66 9.49
N MET A 20 3.06 26.43 9.84
CA MET A 20 4.03 25.41 10.30
C MET A 20 5.03 25.02 9.21
N THR A 21 4.59 24.94 7.95
CA THR A 21 5.46 24.58 6.83
C THR A 21 6.46 25.69 6.58
N ARG A 22 6.02 26.96 6.54
CA ARG A 22 6.92 28.10 6.38
C ARG A 22 7.93 28.19 7.53
N LYS A 23 7.50 28.01 8.78
CA LYS A 23 8.41 27.96 9.95
C LYS A 23 9.43 26.84 9.83
N PHE A 24 9.00 25.64 9.44
CA PHE A 24 9.89 24.50 9.28
C PHE A 24 10.99 24.74 8.22
N TYR A 25 10.62 25.23 7.03
CA TYR A 25 11.60 25.50 5.97
C TYR A 25 12.49 26.71 6.25
N LYS A 26 12.05 27.65 7.11
CA LYS A 26 12.89 28.71 7.70
C LYS A 26 13.78 28.24 8.85
N LYS A 27 13.73 26.95 9.21
CA LYS A 27 14.48 26.33 10.34
C LYS A 27 14.08 26.85 11.72
N GLU A 28 12.86 27.34 11.85
CA GLU A 28 12.26 27.82 13.11
C GLU A 28 11.49 26.71 13.85
N MET A 29 11.38 25.50 13.27
CA MET A 29 10.68 24.35 13.83
C MET A 29 11.53 23.07 13.67
N SER A 30 11.50 22.20 14.69
CA SER A 30 12.23 20.92 14.63
C SER A 30 11.58 19.91 13.68
N ILE A 31 12.35 18.94 13.19
CA ILE A 31 11.83 17.84 12.34
C ILE A 31 10.75 17.02 13.08
N ALA A 32 10.93 16.81 14.39
CA ALA A 32 9.99 16.06 15.20
C ALA A 32 8.65 16.79 15.34
N ASP A 33 8.70 18.10 15.61
CA ASP A 33 7.50 18.94 15.73
C ASP A 33 6.78 19.07 14.40
N TYR A 34 7.53 19.32 13.32
CA TYR A 34 6.97 19.37 11.97
C TYR A 34 6.27 18.05 11.64
N LYS A 35 6.93 16.90 11.82
CA LYS A 35 6.33 15.58 11.58
C LYS A 35 5.07 15.34 12.43
N GLY A 36 5.06 15.81 13.67
CA GLY A 36 3.92 15.68 14.58
C GLY A 36 2.67 16.42 14.09
N GLN A 37 2.85 17.54 13.39
CA GLN A 37 1.76 18.39 12.94
C GLN A 37 1.43 18.21 11.44
N SER A 38 2.45 18.25 10.57
CA SER A 38 2.33 18.12 9.11
C SER A 38 1.83 16.75 8.65
N GLY A 39 2.06 15.70 9.43
CA GLY A 39 1.68 14.34 9.05
C GLY A 39 0.17 14.18 8.81
N ALA A 40 -0.67 14.94 9.50
CA ALA A 40 -2.13 14.93 9.26
C ALA A 40 -2.51 15.47 7.88
N TYR A 41 -1.68 16.32 7.28
CA TYR A 41 -1.84 16.94 5.96
C TYR A 41 -1.14 16.12 4.86
N GLY A 42 -0.67 14.91 5.17
CA GLY A 42 0.03 14.07 4.20
C GLY A 42 1.41 14.59 3.83
N SER A 43 2.00 15.50 4.63
CA SER A 43 3.34 16.02 4.38
C SER A 43 4.35 15.53 5.42
N TYR A 44 5.58 15.27 4.96
CA TYR A 44 6.69 14.84 5.80
C TYR A 44 8.01 15.41 5.28
N ALA A 45 8.89 15.81 6.19
CA ALA A 45 10.27 16.13 5.83
C ALA A 45 11.03 14.87 5.38
N GLU A 46 11.83 15.02 4.34
CA GLU A 46 12.73 13.98 3.85
C GLU A 46 14.08 14.02 4.58
N ARG A 47 14.93 13.04 4.30
CA ARG A 47 16.27 12.94 4.88
C ARG A 47 17.03 14.25 4.73
N GLY A 48 17.52 14.78 5.85
CA GLY A 48 18.26 16.04 5.88
C GLY A 48 17.38 17.29 5.92
N ALA A 49 16.05 17.15 5.82
CA ALA A 49 15.07 18.22 6.02
C ALA A 49 15.26 19.45 5.10
N ALA A 50 15.87 19.26 3.94
CA ALA A 50 15.97 20.28 2.90
C ALA A 50 14.73 20.28 1.99
N THR A 51 14.18 19.08 1.76
CA THR A 51 12.99 18.82 0.95
C THR A 51 11.95 18.06 1.78
N GLY A 52 10.76 17.90 1.21
CA GLY A 52 9.68 17.15 1.78
C GLY A 52 8.90 16.36 0.74
N MET A 53 7.99 15.55 1.25
CA MET A 53 7.10 14.71 0.47
C MET A 53 5.65 15.18 0.66
N SER A 54 4.86 15.06 -0.41
CA SER A 54 3.40 15.24 -0.40
C SER A 54 2.73 13.92 -0.77
N ARG A 55 1.88 13.38 0.12
CA ARG A 55 1.16 12.13 -0.10
C ARG A 55 -0.30 12.39 -0.45
N TRP A 56 -0.72 11.85 -1.59
CA TRP A 56 -2.05 12.01 -2.13
C TRP A 56 -2.86 10.74 -1.90
N ARG A 57 -4.06 10.90 -1.34
CA ARG A 57 -4.99 9.81 -1.12
C ARG A 57 -6.07 9.85 -2.19
N PHE A 58 -6.42 8.65 -2.66
CA PHE A 58 -7.51 8.40 -3.58
C PHE A 58 -8.56 7.51 -2.91
N ASN A 59 -9.73 7.39 -3.53
CA ASN A 59 -10.76 6.48 -3.04
C ASN A 59 -10.33 5.02 -3.33
N CYS A 60 -9.72 4.35 -2.34
CA CYS A 60 -9.18 2.99 -2.46
C CYS A 60 -8.29 2.84 -3.72
N GLY A 61 -7.38 3.79 -3.91
CA GLY A 61 -6.43 3.82 -5.03
C GLY A 61 -7.00 4.21 -6.38
N ARG A 62 -8.32 4.45 -6.53
CA ARG A 62 -8.95 4.81 -7.82
C ARG A 62 -8.65 6.25 -8.21
N ILE A 63 -8.00 6.42 -9.36
CA ILE A 63 -7.68 7.71 -9.99
C ILE A 63 -8.62 7.89 -11.19
N LYS A 64 -9.50 8.88 -11.09
CA LYS A 64 -10.42 9.21 -12.18
C LYS A 64 -9.71 9.94 -13.32
N GLN A 65 -10.35 10.03 -14.48
CA GLN A 65 -9.78 10.69 -15.65
C GLN A 65 -9.37 12.15 -15.40
N GLU A 66 -10.21 12.93 -14.70
CA GLU A 66 -9.89 14.32 -14.35
C GLU A 66 -8.68 14.42 -13.40
N GLN A 67 -8.49 13.43 -12.53
CA GLN A 67 -7.37 13.35 -11.61
C GLN A 67 -6.09 12.88 -12.31
N MET A 68 -6.20 11.99 -13.31
CA MET A 68 -5.08 11.63 -14.19
C MET A 68 -4.60 12.83 -15.00
N ARG A 69 -5.52 13.63 -15.54
CA ARG A 69 -5.19 14.88 -16.25
C ARG A 69 -4.47 15.86 -15.33
N PHE A 70 -5.04 16.10 -14.14
CA PHE A 70 -4.41 16.93 -13.13
C PHE A 70 -3.01 16.43 -12.75
N LEU A 71 -2.83 15.12 -12.57
CA LEU A 71 -1.53 14.52 -12.28
C LEU A 71 -0.51 14.81 -13.39
N ALA A 72 -0.86 14.59 -14.66
CA ALA A 72 0.02 14.86 -15.79
C ALA A 72 0.42 16.35 -15.88
N ASP A 73 -0.55 17.25 -15.72
CA ASP A 73 -0.32 18.70 -15.73
C ASP A 73 0.57 19.14 -14.56
N THR A 74 0.34 18.56 -13.38
CA THR A 74 1.11 18.86 -12.17
C THR A 74 2.56 18.40 -12.29
N ILE A 75 2.80 17.21 -12.83
CA ILE A 75 4.17 16.71 -13.06
C ILE A 75 4.95 17.70 -13.92
N ARG A 76 4.35 18.22 -14.99
CA ARG A 76 4.97 19.24 -15.86
C ARG A 76 5.17 20.57 -15.16
N LYS A 77 4.11 21.07 -14.51
CA LYS A 77 4.09 22.41 -13.88
C LYS A 77 5.16 22.56 -12.81
N TYR A 78 5.36 21.52 -12.00
CA TYR A 78 6.31 21.54 -10.88
C TYR A 78 7.60 20.76 -11.14
N ASN A 79 7.78 20.24 -12.37
CA ASN A 79 8.92 19.40 -12.74
C ASN A 79 9.14 18.26 -11.73
N LEU A 80 8.09 17.49 -11.45
CA LEU A 80 8.14 16.40 -10.48
C LEU A 80 8.98 15.25 -11.02
N THR A 81 10.01 14.85 -10.28
CA THR A 81 10.99 13.84 -10.74
C THR A 81 10.90 12.50 -10.02
N HIS A 82 10.30 12.46 -8.84
CA HIS A 82 10.19 11.23 -8.03
C HIS A 82 8.75 11.00 -7.59
N ILE A 83 8.09 10.10 -8.31
CA ILE A 83 6.70 9.69 -8.14
C ILE A 83 6.69 8.26 -7.63
N HIS A 84 6.13 8.03 -6.44
CA HIS A 84 6.18 6.72 -5.78
C HIS A 84 4.76 6.18 -5.48
N PHE A 85 4.44 5.03 -6.05
CA PHE A 85 3.24 4.23 -5.74
C PHE A 85 3.45 3.49 -4.42
N THR A 86 2.42 3.46 -3.58
CA THR A 86 2.59 2.96 -2.20
C THR A 86 1.74 1.74 -1.92
N THR A 87 2.21 0.91 -1.00
CA THR A 87 1.43 -0.21 -0.41
C THR A 87 0.16 0.21 0.35
N GLY A 88 -0.09 1.52 0.46
CA GLY A 88 -1.31 2.10 1.02
C GLY A 88 -2.31 2.57 -0.04
N GLN A 89 -2.08 2.27 -1.32
CA GLN A 89 -2.86 2.79 -2.47
C GLN A 89 -2.91 4.33 -2.53
N CYS A 90 -1.83 4.96 -2.11
CA CYS A 90 -1.59 6.40 -2.23
C CYS A 90 -0.45 6.66 -3.23
N LEU A 91 -0.35 7.90 -3.68
CA LEU A 91 0.76 8.43 -4.46
C LEU A 91 1.64 9.33 -3.57
N GLN A 92 2.96 9.27 -3.70
CA GLN A 92 3.88 10.19 -3.04
C GLN A 92 4.68 10.97 -4.08
N MET A 93 4.72 12.29 -3.89
CA MET A 93 5.61 13.20 -4.62
C MET A 93 6.75 13.60 -3.71
N HIS A 94 7.97 13.33 -4.13
CA HIS A 94 9.19 13.51 -3.35
C HIS A 94 10.04 14.68 -3.85
N GLY A 95 11.00 15.14 -3.03
CA GLY A 95 11.96 16.19 -3.42
C GLY A 95 11.37 17.60 -3.49
N LEU A 96 10.25 17.85 -2.81
CA LEU A 96 9.52 19.12 -2.91
C LEU A 96 10.07 20.16 -1.94
N ASP A 97 10.09 21.43 -2.35
CA ASP A 97 10.24 22.54 -1.43
C ASP A 97 8.93 22.86 -0.68
N GLY A 98 9.04 23.72 0.35
CA GLY A 98 7.89 24.08 1.17
C GLY A 98 6.78 24.82 0.44
N GLU A 99 7.11 25.65 -0.55
CA GLU A 99 6.10 26.43 -1.27
C GLU A 99 5.31 25.54 -2.23
N THR A 100 6.02 24.64 -2.93
CA THR A 100 5.43 23.62 -3.80
C THR A 100 4.49 22.71 -3.01
N ILE A 101 4.88 22.27 -1.81
CA ILE A 101 4.00 21.47 -0.93
C ILE A 101 2.69 22.21 -0.62
N LEU A 102 2.76 23.51 -0.32
CA LEU A 102 1.58 24.32 0.01
C LEU A 102 0.68 24.57 -1.20
N GLN A 103 1.26 24.80 -2.38
CA GLN A 103 0.53 24.97 -3.62
C GLN A 103 -0.17 23.66 -4.03
N LEU A 104 0.57 22.55 -4.03
CA LEU A 104 0.02 21.21 -4.31
C LEU A 104 -1.11 20.84 -3.35
N PHE A 105 -1.02 21.18 -2.06
CA PHE A 105 -2.10 20.88 -1.12
C PHE A 105 -3.44 21.53 -1.53
N LYS A 106 -3.41 22.79 -1.98
CA LYS A 106 -4.60 23.52 -2.44
C LYS A 106 -5.09 23.00 -3.80
N GLU A 107 -4.19 22.81 -4.75
CA GLU A 107 -4.53 22.34 -6.09
C GLU A 107 -5.09 20.91 -6.06
N CYS A 108 -4.50 20.01 -5.27
CA CYS A 108 -5.07 18.68 -5.05
C CYS A 108 -6.50 18.76 -4.50
N TYR A 109 -6.75 19.64 -3.52
CA TYR A 109 -8.08 19.83 -2.95
C TYR A 109 -9.12 20.26 -4.00
N GLU A 110 -8.77 21.20 -4.87
CA GLU A 110 -9.63 21.68 -5.98
C GLU A 110 -9.97 20.56 -6.98
N HIS A 111 -9.10 19.57 -7.12
CA HIS A 111 -9.28 18.39 -7.99
C HIS A 111 -9.78 17.14 -7.26
N GLY A 112 -10.30 17.29 -6.03
CA GLY A 112 -10.87 16.17 -5.26
C GLY A 112 -9.85 15.12 -4.82
N ILE A 113 -8.58 15.52 -4.71
CA ILE A 113 -7.46 14.72 -4.18
C ILE A 113 -7.14 15.24 -2.77
N TYR A 114 -7.31 14.40 -1.75
CA TYR A 114 -7.25 14.86 -0.37
C TYR A 114 -6.00 14.36 0.35
N ASN A 115 -5.06 15.25 0.64
CA ASN A 115 -3.83 14.89 1.35
C ASN A 115 -4.10 14.74 2.86
N ARG A 116 -5.14 15.39 3.38
CA ARG A 116 -5.62 15.21 4.75
C ARG A 116 -5.98 13.75 4.98
N GLY A 117 -5.43 13.15 6.03
CA GLY A 117 -5.65 11.75 6.35
C GLY A 117 -4.79 10.75 5.56
N ALA A 118 -3.93 11.19 4.64
CA ALA A 118 -2.95 10.32 3.98
C ALA A 118 -1.77 9.93 4.89
N GLY A 119 -1.66 10.59 6.06
CA GLY A 119 -0.66 10.31 7.08
C GLY A 119 -1.16 10.62 8.49
N GLY A 120 -0.24 10.67 9.43
CA GLY A 120 -0.50 11.05 10.82
C GLY A 120 -1.20 9.95 11.61
N ASP A 121 -2.04 10.37 12.55
CA ASP A 121 -2.88 9.51 13.36
C ASP A 121 -4.31 9.53 12.78
N ASN A 122 -4.43 9.14 11.50
CA ASN A 122 -5.66 9.13 10.72
C ASN A 122 -5.94 7.73 10.11
N PRO A 123 -7.20 7.46 9.72
CA PRO A 123 -7.57 6.23 9.06
C PRO A 123 -7.31 6.25 7.54
N ASN A 124 -6.87 5.12 6.98
CA ASN A 124 -6.80 4.88 5.53
C ASN A 124 -7.32 3.47 5.19
N VAL A 125 -7.94 3.31 4.02
CA VAL A 125 -8.47 2.04 3.52
C VAL A 125 -7.81 1.66 2.21
N VAL A 126 -7.51 0.38 2.07
CA VAL A 126 -7.03 -0.28 0.87
C VAL A 126 -8.08 -1.32 0.44
N ALA A 127 -8.28 -1.53 -0.85
CA ALA A 127 -9.20 -2.52 -1.39
C ALA A 127 -8.61 -3.26 -2.60
N SER A 128 -9.15 -4.45 -2.89
CA SER A 128 -8.72 -5.26 -4.04
C SER A 128 -8.69 -4.45 -5.32
N ILE A 129 -7.63 -4.67 -6.11
CA ILE A 129 -7.30 -3.79 -7.22
C ILE A 129 -8.24 -3.96 -8.41
N LEU A 130 -8.66 -5.21 -8.68
CA LEU A 130 -9.53 -5.58 -9.80
C LEU A 130 -11.03 -5.58 -9.45
N ARG A 131 -11.42 -5.01 -8.30
CA ARG A 131 -12.84 -4.91 -7.91
C ARG A 131 -13.72 -4.33 -9.02
N GLY A 132 -14.87 -4.94 -9.27
CA GLY A 132 -15.79 -4.54 -10.34
C GLY A 132 -15.35 -4.88 -11.76
N ILE A 133 -14.15 -5.45 -11.98
CA ILE A 133 -13.62 -5.77 -13.32
C ILE A 133 -13.02 -7.17 -13.45
N ASP A 134 -12.65 -7.84 -12.35
CA ASP A 134 -12.07 -9.18 -12.38
C ASP A 134 -13.06 -10.21 -12.97
N PRO A 135 -12.71 -10.98 -14.02
CA PRO A 135 -13.55 -12.06 -14.55
C PRO A 135 -13.95 -13.14 -13.54
N ARG A 136 -13.20 -13.27 -12.44
CA ARG A 136 -13.44 -14.26 -11.38
C ARG A 136 -14.31 -13.74 -10.25
N GLU A 137 -14.47 -12.43 -10.14
CA GLU A 137 -15.23 -11.79 -9.05
C GLU A 137 -16.71 -12.16 -9.13
N THR A 138 -17.26 -12.68 -8.04
CA THR A 138 -18.67 -13.05 -7.93
C THR A 138 -19.55 -11.92 -7.39
N PHE A 139 -18.93 -10.91 -6.77
CA PHE A 139 -19.60 -9.78 -6.13
C PHE A 139 -18.71 -8.53 -6.18
N ASP A 140 -19.26 -7.42 -6.70
CA ASP A 140 -18.51 -6.16 -6.84
C ASP A 140 -18.43 -5.43 -5.50
N ILE A 141 -17.24 -5.39 -4.91
CA ILE A 141 -16.99 -4.69 -3.64
C ILE A 141 -16.81 -3.17 -3.79
N SER A 142 -16.82 -2.63 -5.02
CA SER A 142 -16.54 -1.22 -5.29
C SER A 142 -17.44 -0.23 -4.53
N PRO A 143 -18.78 -0.44 -4.45
CA PRO A 143 -19.66 0.46 -3.72
C PRO A 143 -19.29 0.59 -2.24
N TYR A 144 -18.99 -0.54 -1.60
CA TYR A 144 -18.68 -0.62 -0.16
C TYR A 144 -17.30 -0.05 0.14
N ALA A 145 -16.31 -0.31 -0.73
CA ALA A 145 -14.99 0.30 -0.63
C ALA A 145 -15.06 1.83 -0.75
N ALA A 146 -15.89 2.33 -1.67
CA ALA A 146 -16.10 3.76 -1.84
C ALA A 146 -16.79 4.40 -0.63
N ALA A 147 -17.86 3.76 -0.12
CA ALA A 147 -18.57 4.21 1.07
C ALA A 147 -17.65 4.28 2.30
N ILE A 148 -16.83 3.24 2.52
CA ILE A 148 -15.87 3.21 3.63
C ILE A 148 -14.87 4.36 3.50
N SER A 149 -14.27 4.57 2.32
CA SER A 149 -13.26 5.63 2.16
C SER A 149 -13.83 7.01 2.44
N GLU A 150 -15.04 7.32 1.94
CA GLU A 150 -15.74 8.58 2.18
C GLU A 150 -16.13 8.74 3.66
N PHE A 151 -16.68 7.69 4.27
CA PHE A 151 -17.04 7.70 5.69
C PHE A 151 -15.82 7.97 6.59
N LEU A 152 -14.67 7.35 6.31
CA LEU A 152 -13.44 7.60 7.05
C LEU A 152 -12.96 9.05 6.96
N MET A 153 -13.18 9.71 5.83
CA MET A 153 -12.84 11.13 5.63
C MET A 153 -13.70 12.06 6.48
N GLU A 154 -14.95 11.67 6.74
CA GLU A 154 -15.80 12.38 7.68
C GLU A 154 -15.40 12.08 9.13
N GLN A 155 -15.24 10.79 9.48
CA GLN A 155 -15.01 10.37 10.87
C GLN A 155 -13.71 10.91 11.48
N MET A 156 -12.68 11.24 10.67
CA MET A 156 -11.43 11.83 11.19
C MET A 156 -11.62 13.17 11.92
N PHE A 157 -12.73 13.88 11.67
CA PHE A 157 -13.05 15.13 12.37
C PHE A 157 -13.80 14.91 13.68
N TYR A 158 -14.42 13.75 13.88
CA TYR A 158 -15.26 13.45 15.03
C TYR A 158 -14.59 12.49 16.01
N ILE A 159 -13.73 11.58 15.53
CA ILE A 159 -13.10 10.54 16.34
C ILE A 159 -11.59 10.73 16.32
N LYS A 160 -11.04 11.14 17.47
CA LYS A 160 -9.58 11.19 17.68
C LYS A 160 -9.07 9.81 18.08
N ILE A 161 -8.10 9.30 17.31
CA ILE A 161 -7.49 7.99 17.54
C ILE A 161 -6.04 8.11 18.05
N PRO A 162 -5.51 7.13 18.81
CA PRO A 162 -4.17 7.20 19.39
C PRO A 162 -3.03 7.11 18.37
N ARG A 163 -3.26 6.44 17.24
CA ARG A 163 -2.26 6.21 16.18
C ARG A 163 -2.96 5.95 14.84
N LYS A 164 -2.19 5.89 13.75
CA LYS A 164 -2.68 5.49 12.42
C LYS A 164 -3.56 4.22 12.47
N PHE A 165 -4.64 4.23 11.72
CA PHE A 165 -5.59 3.13 11.58
C PHE A 165 -5.64 2.69 10.11
N LYS A 166 -5.30 1.44 9.82
CA LYS A 166 -5.28 0.91 8.46
C LYS A 166 -6.40 -0.07 8.28
N MET A 167 -7.02 -0.03 7.11
CA MET A 167 -8.05 -0.98 6.71
C MET A 167 -7.71 -1.70 5.42
N GLY A 168 -8.25 -2.90 5.25
CA GLY A 168 -8.17 -3.71 4.03
C GLY A 168 -9.52 -4.34 3.70
N ILE A 169 -9.94 -4.30 2.43
CA ILE A 169 -11.13 -4.98 1.93
C ILE A 169 -10.70 -5.85 0.77
N ASP A 170 -10.82 -7.16 0.90
CA ASP A 170 -10.57 -8.06 -0.20
C ASP A 170 -11.88 -8.48 -0.91
N ASN A 171 -11.73 -9.01 -2.12
CA ASN A 171 -12.83 -9.54 -2.93
C ASN A 171 -12.89 -11.09 -2.90
N GLY A 172 -12.26 -11.73 -1.90
CA GLY A 172 -12.23 -13.19 -1.76
C GLY A 172 -11.26 -13.93 -2.70
N PHE A 173 -10.62 -13.23 -3.64
CA PHE A 173 -9.62 -13.80 -4.56
C PHE A 173 -8.25 -13.09 -4.48
N ASP A 174 -8.26 -11.79 -4.19
CA ASP A 174 -7.08 -10.94 -4.10
C ASP A 174 -6.81 -10.56 -2.64
N SER A 175 -5.73 -11.10 -2.06
CA SER A 175 -5.30 -10.82 -0.69
C SER A 175 -4.28 -9.69 -0.55
N THR A 176 -3.89 -9.01 -1.64
CA THR A 176 -2.97 -7.85 -1.60
C THR A 176 -3.46 -6.69 -0.73
N PRO A 177 -4.77 -6.48 -0.45
CA PRO A 177 -5.22 -5.51 0.54
C PRO A 177 -4.82 -5.84 1.98
N HIS A 178 -4.42 -7.09 2.24
CA HIS A 178 -4.02 -7.64 3.53
C HIS A 178 -5.11 -7.56 4.61
N ALA A 179 -6.38 -7.83 4.29
CA ALA A 179 -7.51 -7.65 5.23
C ALA A 179 -7.26 -8.29 6.61
N THR A 180 -6.65 -9.47 6.65
CA THR A 180 -6.32 -10.20 7.90
C THR A 180 -5.10 -9.64 8.66
N PHE A 181 -4.39 -8.64 8.13
CA PHE A 181 -3.19 -8.04 8.73
C PHE A 181 -3.35 -6.56 9.12
N LYS A 182 -4.52 -5.95 8.88
CA LYS A 182 -4.77 -4.51 9.14
C LYS A 182 -5.45 -4.29 10.50
N ASP A 183 -5.59 -3.02 10.90
CA ASP A 183 -6.24 -2.67 12.17
C ASP A 183 -7.73 -3.08 12.16
N LEU A 184 -8.37 -3.05 10.98
CA LEU A 184 -9.68 -3.64 10.66
C LEU A 184 -9.67 -4.14 9.21
N GLY A 185 -10.23 -5.31 8.92
CA GLY A 185 -10.35 -5.79 7.56
C GLY A 185 -11.61 -6.59 7.30
N PHE A 186 -12.04 -6.56 6.04
CA PHE A 186 -13.22 -7.25 5.54
C PHE A 186 -12.78 -8.25 4.48
N ASN A 187 -13.04 -9.53 4.74
CA ASN A 187 -12.72 -10.62 3.83
C ASN A 187 -14.00 -11.16 3.20
N LEU A 188 -14.12 -11.08 1.87
CA LEU A 188 -15.34 -11.46 1.17
C LEU A 188 -15.48 -12.99 1.11
N THR A 189 -16.61 -13.49 1.59
CA THR A 189 -16.93 -14.91 1.53
C THR A 189 -17.66 -15.26 0.22
N LYS A 190 -17.68 -16.56 -0.10
CA LYS A 190 -18.49 -17.12 -1.19
C LYS A 190 -20.01 -16.87 -1.07
N HIS A 191 -20.48 -16.42 0.10
CA HIS A 191 -21.89 -16.12 0.36
C HIS A 191 -22.24 -14.64 0.12
N HIS A 192 -21.29 -13.87 -0.45
CA HIS A 192 -21.41 -12.41 -0.66
C HIS A 192 -21.63 -11.66 0.66
N THR A 193 -21.00 -12.16 1.71
CA THR A 193 -20.92 -11.56 3.05
C THR A 193 -19.46 -11.33 3.41
N PHE A 194 -19.18 -10.58 4.48
CA PHE A 194 -17.83 -10.34 4.97
C PHE A 194 -17.56 -11.05 6.30
N ASP A 195 -16.41 -11.70 6.37
CA ASP A 195 -15.76 -12.00 7.64
C ASP A 195 -14.90 -10.81 8.06
N VAL A 196 -15.02 -10.39 9.32
CA VAL A 196 -14.37 -9.18 9.84
C VAL A 196 -13.25 -9.52 10.79
N TYR A 197 -12.07 -8.97 10.52
CA TYR A 197 -10.86 -9.14 11.32
C TYR A 197 -10.44 -7.81 11.93
N ALA A 198 -10.03 -7.78 13.19
CA ALA A 198 -9.59 -6.56 13.87
C ALA A 198 -8.29 -6.76 14.65
N CYS A 199 -7.61 -5.67 15.00
CA CYS A 199 -6.36 -5.68 15.78
C CYS A 199 -5.19 -6.44 15.10
N GLY A 200 -5.18 -6.53 13.78
CA GLY A 200 -4.00 -6.92 13.03
C GLY A 200 -2.97 -5.80 12.95
N GLY A 201 -1.78 -6.12 12.45
CA GLY A 201 -0.84 -5.08 12.07
C GLY A 201 0.54 -5.60 11.74
N ILE A 202 1.10 -5.08 10.64
CA ILE A 202 2.49 -5.30 10.25
C ILE A 202 3.42 -4.24 10.89
N GLY A 203 4.71 -4.56 11.02
CA GLY A 203 5.75 -3.77 11.67
C GLY A 203 6.32 -4.48 12.91
N PRO A 204 6.91 -3.75 13.87
CA PRO A 204 7.47 -4.38 15.06
C PRO A 204 6.38 -5.10 15.87
N ASN A 205 6.64 -6.34 16.28
CA ASN A 205 5.67 -7.24 16.92
C ASN A 205 4.40 -7.41 16.08
N PRO A 206 4.50 -8.03 14.88
CA PRO A 206 3.36 -8.17 13.98
C PRO A 206 2.29 -9.10 14.57
N ARG A 207 1.03 -8.88 14.19
CA ARG A 207 -0.13 -9.69 14.63
C ARG A 207 -1.08 -9.91 13.46
N ILE A 208 -1.58 -11.14 13.33
CA ILE A 208 -2.74 -11.45 12.49
C ILE A 208 -3.97 -10.94 13.23
N GLY A 209 -4.94 -10.41 12.49
CA GLY A 209 -6.21 -9.92 13.01
C GLY A 209 -7.02 -11.03 13.68
N ILE A 210 -7.73 -10.63 14.72
CA ILE A 210 -8.68 -11.48 15.44
C ILE A 210 -10.00 -11.46 14.67
N PRO A 211 -10.59 -12.62 14.33
CA PRO A 211 -11.94 -12.64 13.77
C PRO A 211 -12.94 -12.12 14.83
N VAL A 212 -13.66 -11.06 14.49
CA VAL A 212 -14.60 -10.36 15.40
C VAL A 212 -16.04 -10.41 14.94
N ALA A 213 -16.30 -10.72 13.67
CA ALA A 213 -17.63 -10.98 13.14
C ALA A 213 -17.53 -11.90 11.92
N ARG A 214 -18.61 -12.62 11.64
CA ARG A 214 -18.75 -13.51 10.49
C ARG A 214 -20.04 -13.17 9.76
N ASP A 215 -20.07 -13.45 8.46
CA ASP A 215 -21.27 -13.32 7.63
C ASP A 215 -21.94 -11.93 7.69
N VAL A 216 -21.12 -10.88 7.79
CA VAL A 216 -21.60 -9.49 7.82
C VAL A 216 -22.17 -9.11 6.46
N GLN A 217 -23.37 -8.55 6.44
CA GLN A 217 -23.96 -8.03 5.21
C GLN A 217 -23.11 -6.87 4.69
N PRO A 218 -22.78 -6.82 3.39
CA PRO A 218 -21.99 -5.74 2.80
C PRO A 218 -22.52 -4.33 3.11
N GLU A 219 -23.84 -4.17 3.19
CA GLU A 219 -24.49 -2.90 3.49
C GLU A 219 -24.22 -2.41 4.92
N ASP A 220 -23.86 -3.32 5.84
CA ASP A 220 -23.64 -3.01 7.25
C ASP A 220 -22.18 -2.69 7.61
N VAL A 221 -21.26 -2.70 6.65
CA VAL A 221 -19.82 -2.53 6.93
C VAL A 221 -19.48 -1.25 7.69
N LEU A 222 -20.21 -0.15 7.47
CA LEU A 222 -19.95 1.13 8.15
C LEU A 222 -20.22 1.06 9.67
N TYR A 223 -21.16 0.22 10.13
CA TYR A 223 -21.34 -0.02 11.57
C TYR A 223 -20.08 -0.62 12.20
N HIS A 224 -19.46 -1.58 11.51
CA HIS A 224 -18.22 -2.20 11.96
C HIS A 224 -17.03 -1.23 11.94
N VAL A 225 -16.95 -0.37 10.92
CA VAL A 225 -15.94 0.70 10.86
C VAL A 225 -16.09 1.65 12.05
N LYS A 226 -17.31 2.17 12.27
CA LYS A 226 -17.59 3.09 13.37
C LYS A 226 -17.31 2.46 14.74
N ALA A 227 -17.77 1.22 14.95
CA ALA A 227 -17.53 0.48 16.20
C ALA A 227 -16.04 0.33 16.48
N MET A 228 -15.24 -0.12 15.50
CA MET A 228 -13.80 -0.29 15.71
C MET A 228 -13.06 1.04 15.95
N LEU A 229 -13.44 2.11 15.26
CA LEU A 229 -12.90 3.46 15.51
C LEU A 229 -13.20 3.92 16.93
N MET A 230 -14.41 3.69 17.43
CA MET A 230 -14.80 4.03 18.81
C MET A 230 -14.06 3.19 19.84
N VAL A 231 -13.93 1.88 19.63
CA VAL A 231 -13.14 0.99 20.49
C VAL A 231 -11.69 1.49 20.57
N PHE A 232 -11.09 1.81 19.42
CA PHE A 232 -9.72 2.31 19.38
C PHE A 232 -9.55 3.66 20.06
N ALA A 233 -10.50 4.58 19.86
CA ALA A 233 -10.49 5.90 20.50
C ALA A 233 -10.68 5.83 22.03
N ASN A 234 -11.49 4.89 22.53
CA ASN A 234 -11.81 4.81 23.96
C ASN A 234 -10.81 3.96 24.75
N HIS A 235 -10.25 2.92 24.14
CA HIS A 235 -9.40 1.94 24.84
C HIS A 235 -7.94 1.94 24.37
N GLY A 236 -7.63 2.64 23.28
CA GLY A 236 -6.28 2.68 22.74
C GLY A 236 -5.32 3.56 23.55
N ASN A 237 -4.02 3.30 23.41
CA ASN A 237 -2.99 3.91 24.23
C ASN A 237 -2.50 5.27 23.68
N PHE A 238 -3.01 6.38 24.22
CA PHE A 238 -2.56 7.75 23.87
C PHE A 238 -1.24 8.18 24.50
N LYS A 239 -0.74 7.43 25.50
CA LYS A 239 0.44 7.83 26.29
C LYS A 239 1.73 7.24 25.72
N ASN A 240 1.71 5.96 25.35
CA ASN A 240 2.88 5.24 24.85
C ASN A 240 2.76 4.96 23.35
N ARG A 241 3.42 5.79 22.53
CA ARG A 241 3.39 5.68 21.06
C ARG A 241 3.91 4.33 20.53
N GLY A 242 4.79 3.65 21.28
CA GLY A 242 5.29 2.31 20.94
C GLY A 242 4.25 1.19 21.12
N LYS A 243 3.20 1.44 21.91
CA LYS A 243 2.06 0.54 22.15
C LYS A 243 0.73 1.07 21.63
N ALA A 244 0.72 2.20 20.92
CA ALA A 244 -0.48 2.91 20.49
C ALA A 244 -1.24 2.29 19.29
N ARG A 245 -0.84 1.12 18.77
CA ARG A 245 -1.52 0.45 17.64
C ARG A 245 -2.53 -0.57 18.15
N THR A 246 -3.62 -0.80 17.40
CA THR A 246 -4.71 -1.69 17.80
C THR A 246 -4.23 -3.11 18.12
N ARG A 247 -3.21 -3.62 17.42
CA ARG A 247 -2.60 -4.93 17.69
C ARG A 247 -2.11 -5.18 19.13
N TYR A 248 -1.91 -4.14 19.94
CA TYR A 248 -1.55 -4.29 21.36
C TYR A 248 -2.76 -4.29 22.28
N MET A 249 -3.91 -3.77 21.82
CA MET A 249 -5.12 -3.61 22.63
C MET A 249 -5.63 -4.92 23.23
N PRO A 250 -5.70 -6.06 22.50
CA PRO A 250 -6.17 -7.31 23.09
C PRO A 250 -5.38 -7.70 24.34
N ALA A 251 -4.05 -7.56 24.32
CA ALA A 251 -3.23 -7.87 25.49
C ALA A 251 -3.44 -6.88 26.65
N GLU A 252 -3.61 -5.58 26.35
CA GLU A 252 -3.89 -4.55 27.36
C GLU A 252 -5.29 -4.68 27.98
N MET A 253 -6.25 -5.26 27.24
CA MET A 253 -7.63 -5.49 27.68
C MET A 253 -7.85 -6.82 28.39
N GLY A 254 -6.80 -7.65 28.55
CA GLY A 254 -6.87 -8.94 29.24
C GLY A 254 -7.09 -10.16 28.34
N GLY A 255 -7.02 -10.00 27.01
CA GLY A 255 -7.07 -11.10 26.03
C GLY A 255 -7.95 -10.78 24.82
N ALA A 256 -7.93 -11.70 23.84
CA ALA A 256 -8.77 -11.59 22.65
C ALA A 256 -10.27 -11.59 22.98
N GLU A 257 -10.71 -12.43 23.92
CA GLU A 257 -12.11 -12.54 24.35
C GLU A 257 -12.63 -11.23 24.94
N ALA A 258 -11.85 -10.58 25.81
CA ALA A 258 -12.21 -9.29 26.40
C ALA A 258 -12.32 -8.17 25.35
N PHE A 259 -11.42 -8.18 24.37
CA PHE A 259 -11.49 -7.27 23.22
C PHE A 259 -12.73 -7.52 22.36
N ILE A 260 -13.02 -8.78 22.00
CA ILE A 260 -14.20 -9.16 21.19
C ILE A 260 -15.47 -8.70 21.89
N LYS A 261 -15.61 -8.99 23.20
CA LYS A 261 -16.77 -8.54 23.99
C LYS A 261 -16.97 -7.02 23.93
N THR A 262 -15.89 -6.25 24.14
CA THR A 262 -15.95 -4.78 24.07
C THR A 262 -16.34 -4.30 22.67
N TYR A 263 -15.84 -4.96 21.64
CA TYR A 263 -16.19 -4.67 20.26
C TYR A 263 -17.67 -4.97 19.95
N GLU A 264 -18.19 -6.11 20.39
CA GLU A 264 -19.59 -6.49 20.21
C GLU A 264 -20.55 -5.54 20.94
N GLU A 265 -20.23 -5.17 22.19
CA GLU A 265 -20.99 -4.18 22.97
C GLU A 265 -21.01 -2.82 22.27
N THR A 266 -19.86 -2.37 21.76
CA THR A 266 -19.76 -1.11 21.00
C THR A 266 -20.53 -1.20 19.69
N LEU A 267 -20.44 -2.32 18.96
CA LEU A 267 -21.15 -2.53 17.70
C LEU A 267 -22.67 -2.54 17.91
N ALA A 268 -23.17 -3.18 18.96
CA ALA A 268 -24.59 -3.18 19.30
C ALA A 268 -25.10 -1.76 19.54
N MET A 269 -24.36 -0.96 20.31
CA MET A 269 -24.69 0.45 20.56
C MET A 269 -24.66 1.27 19.26
N VAL A 270 -23.65 1.10 18.41
CA VAL A 270 -23.57 1.79 17.11
C VAL A 270 -24.76 1.42 16.21
N LYS A 271 -25.16 0.15 16.17
CA LYS A 271 -26.35 -0.29 15.41
C LYS A 271 -27.66 0.27 15.95
N GLU A 272 -27.75 0.51 17.26
CA GLU A 272 -28.93 1.11 17.88
C GLU A 272 -29.08 2.60 17.50
N VAL A 273 -27.99 3.36 17.61
CA VAL A 273 -28.03 4.83 17.55
C VAL A 273 -27.73 5.41 16.17
N GLU A 274 -26.89 4.76 15.37
CA GLU A 274 -26.50 5.25 14.05
C GLU A 274 -27.42 4.71 12.95
N ARG A 275 -27.35 5.33 11.76
CA ARG A 275 -28.05 4.89 10.55
C ARG A 275 -27.03 4.80 9.42
N LEU A 276 -26.28 3.70 9.39
CA LEU A 276 -25.09 3.53 8.55
C LEU A 276 -25.23 2.43 7.49
N THR A 277 -26.44 1.89 7.30
CA THR A 277 -26.70 0.91 6.23
C THR A 277 -26.50 1.59 4.88
N ILE A 278 -25.59 1.05 4.08
CA ILE A 278 -25.24 1.59 2.76
C ILE A 278 -26.34 1.23 1.76
N ASN A 279 -26.71 2.18 0.91
CA ASN A 279 -27.35 1.88 -0.36
C ASN A 279 -26.27 1.79 -1.46
N PRO A 280 -25.94 0.59 -1.99
CA PRO A 280 -24.82 0.43 -2.92
C PRO A 280 -25.04 1.20 -4.25
N ALA A 281 -26.28 1.51 -4.62
CA ALA A 281 -26.58 2.31 -5.80
C ALA A 281 -25.97 3.73 -5.73
N ASP A 282 -25.81 4.30 -4.52
CA ASP A 282 -25.26 5.65 -4.33
C ASP A 282 -23.75 5.73 -4.63
N TYR A 283 -23.08 4.58 -4.72
CA TYR A 283 -21.63 4.46 -4.91
C TYR A 283 -21.25 3.67 -6.18
N THR A 284 -22.24 3.13 -6.88
CA THR A 284 -22.02 2.37 -8.12
C THR A 284 -21.57 3.31 -9.23
N TYR A 285 -20.60 2.87 -10.04
CA TYR A 285 -20.25 3.53 -11.29
C TYR A 285 -20.36 2.52 -12.42
N GLU A 286 -21.02 2.91 -13.49
CA GLU A 286 -21.32 2.03 -14.62
C GLU A 286 -20.23 2.10 -15.68
N ILE A 287 -19.73 0.93 -16.09
CA ILE A 287 -18.84 0.79 -17.24
C ILE A 287 -19.74 0.46 -18.44
N THR A 288 -19.96 1.46 -19.29
CA THR A 288 -20.80 1.38 -20.49
C THR A 288 -19.97 1.14 -21.75
N LYS A 289 -18.67 1.45 -21.68
CA LYS A 289 -17.73 1.18 -22.76
C LYS A 289 -17.67 -0.32 -23.07
N THR A 290 -17.56 -0.63 -24.34
CA THR A 290 -17.38 -1.99 -24.85
C THR A 290 -16.29 -1.99 -25.92
N GLY A 291 -15.63 -3.12 -26.12
CA GLY A 291 -14.63 -3.29 -27.18
C GLY A 291 -14.92 -4.49 -28.07
N LYS A 292 -14.13 -4.65 -29.12
CA LYS A 292 -14.04 -5.92 -29.85
C LYS A 292 -13.11 -6.84 -29.08
N ARG A 293 -13.58 -8.05 -28.76
CA ARG A 293 -12.75 -9.08 -28.15
C ARG A 293 -11.61 -9.50 -29.09
N ASP A 294 -10.40 -9.43 -28.57
CA ASP A 294 -9.16 -9.87 -29.20
C ASP A 294 -8.24 -10.49 -28.16
N ASP A 295 -8.36 -11.80 -28.00
CA ASP A 295 -7.63 -12.57 -26.98
C ASP A 295 -6.12 -12.63 -27.26
N SER A 296 -5.66 -12.23 -28.45
CA SER A 296 -4.24 -12.23 -28.81
C SER A 296 -3.44 -11.14 -28.10
N VAL A 297 -4.09 -10.19 -27.43
CA VAL A 297 -3.44 -9.11 -26.70
C VAL A 297 -2.94 -9.54 -25.32
N GLU A 298 -3.53 -10.60 -24.75
CA GLU A 298 -3.23 -11.04 -23.40
C GLU A 298 -1.77 -11.49 -23.25
N ASN A 299 -1.16 -11.08 -22.15
CA ASN A 299 0.21 -11.45 -21.79
C ASN A 299 0.39 -11.29 -20.28
N HIS A 300 1.64 -11.28 -19.79
CA HIS A 300 1.92 -11.14 -18.36
C HIS A 300 1.40 -9.83 -17.73
N ARG A 301 1.19 -8.76 -18.53
CA ARG A 301 0.72 -7.43 -18.11
C ARG A 301 -0.69 -7.08 -18.55
N ILE A 302 -1.13 -7.61 -19.70
CA ILE A 302 -2.46 -7.34 -20.28
C ILE A 302 -3.37 -8.51 -20.02
N HIS A 303 -4.51 -8.26 -19.38
CA HIS A 303 -5.49 -9.28 -19.02
C HIS A 303 -6.90 -8.77 -19.29
N ARG A 304 -7.84 -9.70 -19.48
CA ARG A 304 -9.25 -9.36 -19.69
C ARG A 304 -9.95 -8.83 -18.45
N GLN A 305 -10.90 -7.95 -18.69
CA GLN A 305 -11.96 -7.63 -17.74
C GLN A 305 -13.20 -8.51 -17.97
N LYS A 306 -14.12 -8.51 -17.00
CA LYS A 306 -15.44 -9.13 -17.16
C LYS A 306 -16.36 -8.38 -18.13
N GLN A 307 -16.07 -7.11 -18.41
CA GLN A 307 -16.79 -6.33 -19.42
C GLN A 307 -16.36 -6.72 -20.84
N GLU A 308 -17.32 -6.84 -21.75
CA GLU A 308 -17.10 -7.39 -23.09
C GLU A 308 -16.06 -6.57 -23.90
N GLY A 309 -15.01 -7.26 -24.34
CA GLY A 309 -13.93 -6.70 -25.15
C GLY A 309 -13.07 -5.65 -24.44
N LEU A 310 -13.11 -5.59 -23.11
CA LEU A 310 -12.26 -4.71 -22.30
C LEU A 310 -11.15 -5.48 -21.57
N TYR A 311 -10.06 -4.76 -21.34
CA TYR A 311 -8.79 -5.24 -20.80
C TYR A 311 -8.27 -4.24 -19.77
N PHE A 312 -7.38 -4.72 -18.92
CA PHE A 312 -6.55 -3.89 -18.05
C PHE A 312 -5.07 -4.16 -18.32
N VAL A 313 -4.24 -3.15 -18.05
CA VAL A 313 -2.79 -3.20 -18.18
C VAL A 313 -2.14 -2.85 -16.86
N GLU A 314 -1.28 -3.73 -16.37
CA GLU A 314 -0.41 -3.48 -15.22
C GLU A 314 0.86 -2.71 -15.64
N TYR A 315 1.13 -1.60 -14.96
CA TYR A 315 2.42 -0.92 -14.92
C TYR A 315 3.02 -1.08 -13.52
N HIS A 316 4.08 -1.88 -13.41
CA HIS A 316 4.77 -2.11 -12.14
C HIS A 316 6.21 -1.57 -12.23
N PRO A 317 6.45 -0.32 -11.83
CA PRO A 317 7.80 0.22 -11.79
C PRO A 317 8.64 -0.44 -10.69
N VAL A 318 9.97 -0.31 -10.79
CA VAL A 318 10.91 -0.87 -9.81
C VAL A 318 10.75 -0.19 -8.45
N GLY A 319 10.33 -0.96 -7.43
CA GLY A 319 10.18 -0.46 -6.05
C GLY A 319 9.18 0.70 -5.92
N GLY A 320 8.15 0.71 -6.78
CA GLY A 320 7.11 1.74 -6.79
C GLY A 320 7.51 3.08 -7.39
N ASP A 321 8.76 3.28 -7.79
CA ASP A 321 9.25 4.57 -8.33
C ASP A 321 9.03 4.64 -9.84
N ALA A 322 7.94 5.31 -10.26
CA ALA A 322 7.59 5.44 -11.66
C ALA A 322 8.59 6.30 -12.44
N ASN A 323 8.97 5.84 -13.63
CA ASN A 323 9.70 6.69 -14.58
C ASN A 323 8.77 7.79 -15.10
N VAL A 324 9.19 9.04 -14.93
CA VAL A 324 8.39 10.23 -15.27
C VAL A 324 8.00 10.28 -16.75
N GLU A 325 8.90 9.89 -17.66
CA GLU A 325 8.62 9.94 -19.09
C GLU A 325 7.55 8.94 -19.49
N HIS A 326 7.68 7.68 -19.02
CA HIS A 326 6.73 6.60 -19.31
C HIS A 326 5.36 6.87 -18.68
N ILE A 327 5.33 7.27 -17.40
CA ILE A 327 4.04 7.54 -16.74
C ILE A 327 3.34 8.76 -17.34
N LEU A 328 4.07 9.82 -17.72
CA LEU A 328 3.48 10.97 -18.41
C LEU A 328 2.89 10.57 -19.75
N ALA A 329 3.62 9.80 -20.55
CA ALA A 329 3.15 9.36 -21.86
C ALA A 329 1.89 8.48 -21.74
N ALA A 330 1.87 7.57 -20.77
CA ALA A 330 0.71 6.74 -20.48
C ALA A 330 -0.50 7.55 -19.99
N LEU A 331 -0.29 8.52 -19.09
CA LEU A 331 -1.35 9.41 -18.60
C LEU A 331 -1.91 10.27 -19.74
N ASP A 332 -1.07 10.89 -20.56
CA ASP A 332 -1.50 11.71 -21.71
C ASP A 332 -2.36 10.92 -22.67
N TYR A 333 -2.00 9.67 -22.95
CA TYR A 333 -2.81 8.81 -23.78
C TYR A 333 -4.12 8.44 -23.08
N ALA A 334 -4.05 7.94 -21.84
CA ALA A 334 -5.22 7.49 -21.07
C ALA A 334 -6.30 8.57 -20.90
N VAL A 335 -5.93 9.84 -20.70
CA VAL A 335 -6.89 10.94 -20.52
C VAL A 335 -7.64 11.32 -21.79
N THR A 336 -7.28 10.75 -22.94
CA THR A 336 -8.00 10.93 -24.22
C THR A 336 -9.04 9.84 -24.48
N LEU A 337 -9.00 8.76 -23.70
CA LEU A 337 -9.78 7.55 -23.95
C LEU A 337 -11.08 7.57 -23.15
N ASP A 338 -12.15 7.01 -23.73
CA ASP A 338 -13.44 6.92 -23.04
C ASP A 338 -13.37 5.99 -21.81
N GLN A 339 -14.00 6.40 -20.70
CA GLN A 339 -14.12 5.70 -19.42
C GLN A 339 -12.85 5.05 -18.82
N VAL A 340 -11.65 5.39 -19.30
CA VAL A 340 -10.39 4.86 -18.75
C VAL A 340 -10.12 5.45 -17.37
N GLU A 341 -9.72 4.59 -16.45
CA GLU A 341 -9.30 4.94 -15.10
C GLU A 341 -7.96 4.30 -14.79
N ALA A 342 -7.28 4.83 -13.78
CA ALA A 342 -6.12 4.17 -13.19
C ALA A 342 -6.40 3.74 -11.75
N ARG A 343 -5.74 2.69 -11.28
CA ARG A 343 -5.83 2.24 -9.88
C ARG A 343 -4.46 1.88 -9.34
N ILE A 344 -4.10 2.45 -8.19
CA ILE A 344 -2.85 2.12 -7.49
C ILE A 344 -3.05 0.81 -6.73
N ALA A 345 -2.14 -0.14 -6.89
CA ALA A 345 -2.18 -1.45 -6.24
C ALA A 345 -1.41 -1.47 -4.91
N PRO A 346 -1.77 -2.35 -3.96
CA PRO A 346 -1.08 -2.46 -2.66
C PRO A 346 0.34 -3.04 -2.73
N ASP A 347 0.77 -3.49 -3.91
CA ASP A 347 2.10 -4.00 -4.24
C ASP A 347 2.90 -3.00 -5.10
N GLU A 348 2.54 -1.72 -5.09
CA GLU A 348 3.29 -0.62 -5.73
C GLU A 348 3.17 -0.57 -7.27
N ALA A 349 2.18 -1.25 -7.85
CA ALA A 349 1.81 -1.10 -9.26
C ALA A 349 0.72 -0.04 -9.51
N LEU A 350 0.54 0.33 -10.78
CA LEU A 350 -0.57 1.12 -11.30
C LEU A 350 -1.27 0.34 -12.43
N PHE A 351 -2.59 0.19 -12.34
CA PHE A 351 -3.40 -0.49 -13.34
C PHE A 351 -4.17 0.52 -14.16
N PHE A 352 -4.03 0.51 -15.48
CA PHE A 352 -4.96 1.20 -16.37
C PHE A 352 -6.06 0.24 -16.78
N ILE A 353 -7.31 0.67 -16.64
CA ILE A 353 -8.50 -0.20 -16.81
C ILE A 353 -9.47 0.41 -17.83
N ASN A 354 -10.43 -0.40 -18.26
CA ASN A 354 -11.46 -0.09 -19.26
C ASN A 354 -10.86 0.19 -20.65
N LEU A 355 -9.82 -0.56 -21.02
CA LEU A 355 -9.13 -0.43 -22.29
C LEU A 355 -9.69 -1.42 -23.30
N THR A 356 -9.95 -1.00 -24.53
CA THR A 356 -10.07 -1.91 -25.67
C THR A 356 -8.73 -2.58 -25.96
N ALA A 357 -8.71 -3.62 -26.79
CA ALA A 357 -7.46 -4.34 -27.11
C ALA A 357 -6.36 -3.42 -27.66
N ASP A 358 -6.70 -2.49 -28.56
CA ASP A 358 -5.71 -1.57 -29.16
C ASP A 358 -5.22 -0.53 -28.15
N GLU A 359 -6.10 0.00 -27.30
CA GLU A 359 -5.72 0.90 -26.21
C GLU A 359 -4.81 0.19 -25.20
N ALA A 360 -5.08 -1.09 -24.90
CA ALA A 360 -4.25 -1.90 -24.01
C ALA A 360 -2.85 -2.15 -24.58
N ARG A 361 -2.74 -2.45 -25.88
CA ARG A 361 -1.43 -2.53 -26.58
C ARG A 361 -0.66 -1.23 -26.43
N LYS A 362 -1.33 -0.10 -26.65
CA LYS A 362 -0.67 1.21 -26.61
C LYS A 362 -0.22 1.59 -25.19
N ILE A 363 -1.04 1.38 -24.17
CA ILE A 363 -0.61 1.61 -22.78
C ILE A 363 0.58 0.73 -22.42
N ALA A 364 0.57 -0.56 -22.79
CA ALA A 364 1.69 -1.46 -22.52
C ALA A 364 2.99 -1.04 -23.22
N GLU A 365 2.90 -0.55 -24.46
CA GLU A 365 4.03 0.04 -25.21
C GLU A 365 4.59 1.29 -24.51
N LEU A 366 3.73 2.18 -24.00
CA LEU A 366 4.13 3.42 -23.34
C LEU A 366 4.73 3.22 -21.94
N THR A 367 4.59 2.02 -21.38
CA THR A 367 5.06 1.63 -20.04
C THR A 367 5.91 0.37 -20.11
N ASP A 368 6.73 0.25 -21.15
CA ASP A 368 7.64 -0.88 -21.41
C ASP A 368 8.78 -1.01 -20.39
N ASP A 369 8.97 -0.02 -19.52
CA ASP A 369 9.84 -0.08 -18.33
C ASP A 369 9.22 -0.87 -17.15
N SER A 370 7.99 -1.37 -17.29
CA SER A 370 7.32 -2.22 -16.30
C SER A 370 8.08 -3.53 -16.02
N ALA A 371 7.87 -4.09 -14.83
CA ALA A 371 8.29 -5.44 -14.49
C ALA A 371 7.86 -6.48 -15.54
N ARG A 372 8.81 -7.33 -15.94
CA ARG A 372 8.65 -8.38 -16.98
C ARG A 372 8.35 -9.78 -16.44
N ASP A 373 8.51 -9.98 -15.14
CA ASP A 373 8.31 -11.23 -14.44
C ASP A 373 7.94 -10.96 -12.97
N ASP A 374 7.60 -12.03 -12.23
CA ASP A 374 7.15 -11.89 -10.85
C ASP A 374 8.26 -11.39 -9.91
N PHE A 375 9.51 -11.82 -10.09
CA PHE A 375 10.65 -11.32 -9.31
C PHE A 375 10.82 -9.80 -9.47
N ARG A 376 10.64 -9.26 -10.68
CA ARG A 376 10.71 -7.81 -10.95
C ARG A 376 9.54 -7.02 -10.37
N ARG A 377 8.44 -7.68 -9.98
CA ARG A 377 7.33 -7.11 -9.19
C ARG A 377 7.61 -7.07 -7.67
N SER A 378 8.88 -7.05 -7.29
CA SER A 378 9.27 -6.96 -5.89
C SER A 378 8.91 -5.60 -5.28
N VAL A 379 8.55 -5.62 -4.00
CA VAL A 379 8.02 -4.47 -3.26
C VAL A 379 9.13 -3.88 -2.38
N SER A 380 9.27 -2.54 -2.40
CA SER A 380 10.26 -1.87 -1.57
C SER A 380 9.78 -0.52 -1.08
N CYS A 381 9.92 -0.26 0.22
CA CYS A 381 9.69 1.11 0.69
C CYS A 381 10.75 2.08 0.13
N VAL A 382 10.45 3.38 0.16
CA VAL A 382 11.32 4.46 -0.37
C VAL A 382 12.77 4.49 0.16
N GLY A 383 13.08 3.80 1.26
CA GLY A 383 14.47 3.64 1.74
C GLY A 383 15.04 4.86 2.45
N SER A 384 16.22 4.69 3.06
CA SER A 384 16.86 5.74 3.86
C SER A 384 17.33 6.93 3.02
N THR A 385 17.59 6.78 1.73
CA THR A 385 17.99 7.89 0.84
C THR A 385 16.97 9.03 0.88
N VAL A 386 15.69 8.71 1.04
CA VAL A 386 14.59 9.69 1.17
C VAL A 386 13.98 9.71 2.57
N CYS A 387 13.75 8.54 3.18
CA CYS A 387 13.01 8.43 4.44
C CYS A 387 13.83 8.93 5.64
N GLN A 388 13.27 9.91 6.35
CA GLN A 388 13.87 10.50 7.56
C GLN A 388 14.12 9.49 8.70
N ILE A 389 13.35 8.41 8.77
CA ILE A 389 13.49 7.37 9.83
C ILE A 389 14.01 6.03 9.30
N GLY A 390 14.30 5.92 8.00
CA GLY A 390 14.86 4.70 7.41
C GLY A 390 16.24 4.41 8.00
N MET A 391 16.57 3.13 8.20
CA MET A 391 17.91 2.76 8.66
C MET A 391 18.82 2.47 7.46
N GLN A 392 18.30 1.77 6.45
CA GLN A 392 19.01 1.39 5.23
C GLN A 392 18.25 1.75 3.96
N ASP A 393 18.97 1.78 2.85
CA ASP A 393 18.41 2.10 1.54
C ASP A 393 17.80 0.84 0.91
N SER A 394 16.48 0.67 1.09
CA SER A 394 15.76 -0.49 0.57
C SER A 394 15.54 -0.45 -0.94
N ASN A 395 15.30 0.74 -1.51
CA ASN A 395 15.09 0.88 -2.94
C ASN A 395 16.44 0.75 -3.68
N GLY A 396 17.51 1.36 -3.15
CA GLY A 396 18.87 1.15 -3.64
C GLY A 396 19.32 -0.31 -3.56
N LEU A 397 18.98 -1.04 -2.48
CA LEU A 397 19.24 -2.48 -2.41
C LEU A 397 18.51 -3.26 -3.51
N LEU A 398 17.22 -2.97 -3.73
CA LEU A 398 16.44 -3.67 -4.76
C LEU A 398 17.06 -3.48 -6.15
N LYS A 399 17.37 -2.23 -6.50
CA LYS A 399 18.04 -1.88 -7.77
C LYS A 399 19.38 -2.58 -7.91
N ALA A 400 20.22 -2.57 -6.86
CA ALA A 400 21.50 -3.26 -6.89
C ALA A 400 21.39 -4.78 -7.09
N VAL A 401 20.35 -5.43 -6.54
CA VAL A 401 20.08 -6.86 -6.80
C VAL A 401 19.68 -7.07 -8.27
N PHE A 402 18.77 -6.25 -8.78
CA PHE A 402 18.29 -6.35 -10.15
C PHE A 402 19.40 -6.12 -11.17
N ASP A 403 20.18 -5.05 -11.01
CA ASP A 403 21.30 -4.69 -11.88
C ASP A 403 22.35 -5.82 -11.89
N HIS A 404 22.73 -6.31 -10.70
CA HIS A 404 23.72 -7.39 -10.57
C HIS A 404 23.31 -8.68 -11.29
N LEU A 405 22.05 -9.11 -11.12
CA LEU A 405 21.55 -10.33 -11.78
C LEU A 405 21.43 -10.16 -13.30
N GLU A 406 21.07 -8.96 -13.76
CA GLU A 406 20.96 -8.63 -15.19
C GLU A 406 22.33 -8.55 -15.87
N GLU A 407 23.30 -7.86 -15.26
CA GLU A 407 24.69 -7.80 -15.73
C GLU A 407 25.34 -9.18 -15.86
N LYS A 408 24.94 -10.12 -14.98
CA LYS A 408 25.41 -11.52 -14.99
C LYS A 408 24.61 -12.44 -15.91
N GLY A 409 23.48 -11.97 -16.46
CA GLY A 409 22.60 -12.78 -17.31
C GLY A 409 21.96 -13.96 -16.57
N ILE A 410 21.69 -13.82 -15.27
CA ILE A 410 21.10 -14.87 -14.43
C ILE A 410 19.59 -14.97 -14.71
N ASP A 411 19.08 -16.18 -14.94
CA ASP A 411 17.63 -16.42 -15.04
C ASP A 411 16.98 -16.28 -13.64
N THR A 412 16.02 -15.36 -13.53
CA THR A 412 15.32 -15.03 -12.29
C THR A 412 13.93 -15.63 -12.19
N LYS A 413 13.48 -16.44 -13.17
CA LYS A 413 12.10 -16.97 -13.22
C LYS A 413 11.66 -17.76 -11.98
N LYS A 414 12.59 -18.41 -11.30
CA LYS A 414 12.32 -19.21 -10.11
C LYS A 414 12.45 -18.44 -8.80
N LEU A 415 12.97 -17.20 -8.83
CA LEU A 415 13.02 -16.34 -7.65
C LEU A 415 11.63 -15.81 -7.34
N PRO A 416 11.24 -15.75 -6.05
CA PRO A 416 9.97 -15.15 -5.65
C PRO A 416 10.12 -13.62 -5.59
N ARG A 417 9.01 -12.88 -5.57
CA ARG A 417 9.03 -11.48 -5.13
C ARG A 417 9.77 -11.34 -3.80
N VAL A 418 10.61 -10.32 -3.70
CA VAL A 418 11.22 -9.92 -2.45
C VAL A 418 10.50 -8.70 -1.87
N HIS A 419 10.40 -8.66 -0.55
CA HIS A 419 9.74 -7.58 0.18
C HIS A 419 10.75 -6.84 1.04
N ILE A 420 11.11 -5.62 0.66
CA ILE A 420 12.24 -4.89 1.27
C ILE A 420 11.75 -3.67 2.05
N SER A 421 12.22 -3.53 3.29
CA SER A 421 11.99 -2.34 4.10
C SER A 421 13.30 -1.78 4.63
N GLY A 422 13.51 -0.47 4.54
CA GLY A 422 14.70 0.17 5.07
C GLY A 422 14.82 0.13 6.61
N CYS A 423 13.78 -0.29 7.34
CA CYS A 423 13.80 -0.44 8.79
C CYS A 423 12.68 -1.40 9.28
N PRO A 424 12.63 -1.75 10.58
CA PRO A 424 11.63 -2.68 11.13
C PRO A 424 10.16 -2.21 11.04
N HIS A 425 9.88 -0.98 10.60
CA HIS A 425 8.52 -0.47 10.46
C HIS A 425 7.70 -1.13 9.35
N SER A 426 8.34 -1.87 8.44
CA SER A 426 7.71 -2.69 7.42
C SER A 426 6.76 -1.92 6.49
N CYS A 427 7.28 -0.88 5.85
CA CYS A 427 6.50 -0.15 4.84
C CYS A 427 6.41 -0.95 3.52
N GLY A 428 7.43 -1.76 3.20
CA GLY A 428 7.42 -2.72 2.10
C GLY A 428 7.12 -4.15 2.57
N THR A 429 6.32 -4.31 3.63
CA THR A 429 5.67 -5.59 4.03
C THR A 429 6.56 -6.84 4.18
N HIS A 430 7.84 -6.67 4.56
CA HIS A 430 8.84 -7.76 4.64
C HIS A 430 8.49 -8.99 5.49
N GLN A 431 7.52 -8.93 6.41
CA GLN A 431 7.14 -10.12 7.19
C GLN A 431 6.18 -11.07 6.46
N ILE A 432 5.52 -10.62 5.39
CA ILE A 432 4.50 -11.41 4.69
C ILE A 432 4.94 -11.86 3.30
N GLY A 433 6.14 -11.47 2.86
CA GLY A 433 6.77 -12.04 1.67
C GLY A 433 7.45 -13.38 1.96
N GLU A 434 7.59 -14.22 0.93
CA GLU A 434 8.35 -15.47 1.00
C GLU A 434 9.81 -15.21 1.39
N ILE A 435 10.40 -14.16 0.79
CA ILE A 435 11.69 -13.59 1.16
C ILE A 435 11.50 -12.11 1.50
N GLY A 436 11.72 -11.77 2.75
CA GLY A 436 11.70 -10.41 3.25
C GLY A 436 13.09 -9.90 3.65
N PHE A 437 13.28 -8.59 3.56
CA PHE A 437 14.46 -7.92 4.08
C PHE A 437 14.04 -6.71 4.91
N HIS A 438 14.68 -6.51 6.07
CA HIS A 438 14.58 -5.22 6.75
C HIS A 438 15.92 -4.66 7.19
N GLY A 439 16.08 -3.34 7.04
CA GLY A 439 17.31 -2.64 7.38
C GLY A 439 17.70 -2.85 8.85
N ALA A 440 19.00 -3.11 9.03
CA ALA A 440 19.66 -3.39 10.29
C ALA A 440 21.10 -2.85 10.26
N VAL A 441 21.87 -3.14 11.30
CA VAL A 441 23.32 -2.88 11.34
C VAL A 441 23.99 -4.19 11.75
N LYS A 442 25.14 -4.50 11.13
CA LYS A 442 25.97 -5.65 11.51
C LYS A 442 27.36 -5.18 11.90
N LEU A 443 27.95 -5.75 12.94
CA LEU A 443 29.35 -5.50 13.29
C LEU A 443 30.25 -6.46 12.53
N VAL A 444 31.14 -5.94 11.69
CA VAL A 444 32.21 -6.69 11.00
C VAL A 444 33.53 -6.10 11.46
N ASP A 445 34.40 -6.92 12.04
CA ASP A 445 35.64 -6.47 12.68
C ASP A 445 35.44 -5.30 13.66
N LYS A 446 34.37 -5.40 14.46
CA LYS A 446 33.91 -4.37 15.41
C LYS A 446 33.49 -3.03 14.79
N LYS A 447 33.39 -2.94 13.46
CA LYS A 447 32.91 -1.76 12.74
C LYS A 447 31.45 -1.95 12.32
N PRO A 448 30.56 -0.98 12.56
CA PRO A 448 29.19 -1.04 12.08
C PRO A 448 29.16 -0.97 10.55
N GLN A 449 28.47 -1.92 9.94
CA GLN A 449 28.25 -2.02 8.51
C GLN A 449 26.74 -1.96 8.21
N PRO A 450 26.34 -1.28 7.13
CA PRO A 450 24.99 -1.39 6.56
C PRO A 450 24.63 -2.86 6.31
N ALA A 451 23.48 -3.29 6.81
CA ALA A 451 23.06 -4.68 6.71
C ALA A 451 21.54 -4.80 6.66
N PHE A 452 21.04 -5.94 6.20
CA PHE A 452 19.62 -6.28 6.26
C PHE A 452 19.43 -7.62 6.97
N ILE A 453 18.43 -7.66 7.83
CA ILE A 453 17.92 -8.93 8.36
C ILE A 453 17.03 -9.56 7.30
N ILE A 454 17.30 -10.82 6.98
CA ILE A 454 16.44 -11.68 6.16
C ILE A 454 15.30 -12.19 7.02
N VAL A 455 14.09 -12.12 6.48
CA VAL A 455 12.88 -12.71 7.01
C VAL A 455 12.40 -13.78 6.04
N ASP A 456 12.21 -15.00 6.54
CA ASP A 456 12.00 -16.20 5.74
C ASP A 456 10.60 -16.79 5.98
N GLY A 457 9.89 -17.07 4.90
CA GLY A 457 8.68 -17.90 4.90
C GLY A 457 7.42 -17.20 5.41
N GLY A 458 7.26 -15.91 5.12
CA GLY A 458 5.95 -15.25 5.22
C GLY A 458 5.05 -15.64 4.06
N SER A 459 3.75 -15.39 4.20
CA SER A 459 2.80 -15.49 3.11
C SER A 459 1.70 -14.45 3.29
N GLU A 460 1.39 -13.75 2.20
CA GLU A 460 0.22 -12.86 2.09
C GLU A 460 -0.95 -13.52 1.38
N HIS A 461 -0.78 -14.75 0.87
CA HIS A 461 -1.79 -15.41 0.05
C HIS A 461 -2.99 -15.87 0.88
N MET A 462 -4.18 -15.61 0.35
CA MET A 462 -5.47 -16.00 0.94
C MET A 462 -5.47 -17.46 1.40
N GLY A 463 -5.81 -17.70 2.67
CA GLY A 463 -5.88 -19.04 3.27
C GLY A 463 -4.54 -19.62 3.74
N SER A 464 -3.43 -18.91 3.54
CA SER A 464 -2.09 -19.32 3.99
C SER A 464 -1.33 -18.20 4.73
N GLU A 465 -2.06 -17.16 5.13
CA GLU A 465 -1.51 -15.94 5.71
C GLU A 465 -0.64 -16.25 6.94
N SER A 466 0.62 -15.84 6.89
CA SER A 466 1.57 -16.10 7.95
C SER A 466 2.72 -15.10 7.94
N PHE A 467 3.37 -14.95 9.10
CA PHE A 467 4.58 -14.14 9.20
C PHE A 467 5.82 -14.99 9.09
N GLY A 468 6.78 -14.51 8.31
CA GLY A 468 8.11 -15.08 8.23
C GLY A 468 8.91 -14.88 9.51
N LYS A 469 10.03 -15.61 9.60
CA LYS A 469 10.93 -15.61 10.76
C LYS A 469 12.27 -15.01 10.38
N MET A 470 12.90 -14.30 11.31
CA MET A 470 14.26 -13.81 11.10
C MET A 470 15.19 -15.00 10.86
N ALA A 471 15.94 -14.96 9.76
CA ALA A 471 16.75 -16.09 9.29
C ALA A 471 18.25 -15.77 9.24
N GLY A 472 18.63 -14.50 9.05
CA GLY A 472 20.01 -14.05 9.10
C GLY A 472 20.16 -12.54 8.99
N ASN A 473 21.37 -12.02 9.14
CA ASN A 473 21.74 -10.61 9.02
C ASN A 473 22.94 -10.49 8.07
N ILE A 474 22.69 -10.02 6.84
CA ILE A 474 23.70 -9.96 5.77
C ILE A 474 24.10 -8.50 5.52
N VAL A 475 25.41 -8.25 5.40
CA VAL A 475 25.93 -6.93 4.99
C VAL A 475 25.35 -6.57 3.62
N ALA A 476 24.82 -5.35 3.47
CA ALA A 476 24.06 -4.95 2.29
C ALA A 476 24.79 -5.23 0.96
N ALA A 477 26.10 -4.94 0.92
CA ALA A 477 26.94 -5.18 -0.26
C ALA A 477 27.08 -6.65 -0.68
N LYS A 478 26.78 -7.61 0.21
CA LYS A 478 26.83 -9.04 -0.08
C LYS A 478 25.49 -9.60 -0.60
N ILE A 479 24.39 -8.85 -0.45
CA ILE A 479 23.04 -9.35 -0.78
C ILE A 479 22.87 -9.62 -2.28
N PRO A 480 23.36 -8.79 -3.22
CA PRO A 480 23.30 -9.13 -4.65
C PRO A 480 23.95 -10.49 -4.98
N ALA A 481 25.12 -10.77 -4.42
CA ALA A 481 25.79 -12.06 -4.58
C ALA A 481 25.05 -13.22 -3.88
N PHE A 482 24.39 -12.96 -2.75
CA PHE A 482 23.50 -13.95 -2.11
C PHE A 482 22.33 -14.31 -3.02
N MET A 483 21.69 -13.31 -3.65
CA MET A 483 20.58 -13.53 -4.56
C MET A 483 21.03 -14.27 -5.84
N GLU A 484 22.23 -13.98 -6.36
CA GLU A 484 22.84 -14.73 -7.46
C GLU A 484 23.04 -16.21 -7.08
N ALA A 485 23.63 -16.47 -5.91
CA ALA A 485 23.86 -17.83 -5.45
C ALA A 485 22.53 -18.60 -5.27
N LEU A 486 21.50 -17.95 -4.72
CA LEU A 486 20.17 -18.53 -4.61
C LEU A 486 19.56 -18.84 -5.99
N ALA A 487 19.62 -17.90 -6.92
CA ALA A 487 19.10 -18.09 -8.27
C ALA A 487 19.78 -19.27 -8.99
N ASN A 488 21.10 -19.38 -8.90
CA ASN A 488 21.86 -20.49 -9.48
C ASN A 488 21.43 -21.85 -8.90
N ILE A 489 21.26 -21.94 -7.58
CA ILE A 489 20.75 -23.15 -6.92
C ILE A 489 19.35 -23.50 -7.46
N LEU A 490 18.45 -22.53 -7.57
CA LEU A 490 17.09 -22.76 -8.06
C LEU A 490 17.06 -23.17 -9.54
N ASN A 491 17.94 -22.60 -10.37
CA ASN A 491 18.03 -22.92 -11.78
C ASN A 491 18.51 -24.36 -12.03
N GLU A 492 19.30 -24.93 -11.10
CA GLU A 492 19.69 -26.34 -11.11
C GLU A 492 18.66 -27.27 -10.43
N ALA A 493 17.77 -26.71 -9.60
CA ALA A 493 16.76 -27.48 -8.88
C ALA A 493 15.67 -28.04 -9.80
N LEU A 494 15.10 -29.18 -9.43
CA LEU A 494 14.00 -29.82 -10.17
C LEU A 494 12.65 -29.14 -9.91
N GLU A 495 12.50 -28.48 -8.75
CA GLU A 495 11.30 -27.75 -8.38
C GLU A 495 11.05 -26.55 -9.28
N ALA A 496 9.77 -26.20 -9.44
CA ALA A 496 9.31 -25.17 -10.36
C ALA A 496 9.70 -23.75 -9.91
N ASP A 497 9.77 -23.51 -8.60
CA ASP A 497 9.98 -22.21 -7.99
C ASP A 497 10.64 -22.32 -6.61
N PHE A 498 11.02 -21.17 -6.04
CA PHE A 498 11.57 -21.07 -4.69
C PHE A 498 10.64 -21.63 -3.62
N GLY A 499 9.34 -21.34 -3.68
CA GLY A 499 8.39 -21.78 -2.66
C GLY A 499 8.36 -23.29 -2.52
N SER A 500 8.24 -24.00 -3.64
CA SER A 500 8.27 -25.46 -3.72
C SER A 500 9.62 -26.03 -3.30
N TRP A 501 10.72 -25.45 -3.80
CA TRP A 501 12.09 -25.87 -3.45
C TRP A 501 12.37 -25.73 -1.94
N ARG A 502 11.94 -24.62 -1.34
CA ARG A 502 12.18 -24.30 0.07
C ARG A 502 11.52 -25.31 1.02
N LEU A 503 10.39 -25.91 0.64
CA LEU A 503 9.70 -26.91 1.46
C LEU A 503 10.54 -28.16 1.72
N THR A 504 11.37 -28.56 0.74
CA THR A 504 12.21 -29.77 0.79
C THR A 504 13.68 -29.45 1.07
N HIS A 505 14.14 -28.22 0.82
CA HIS A 505 15.55 -27.82 0.91
C HIS A 505 15.83 -26.75 1.98
N LYS A 506 14.99 -26.68 3.03
CA LYS A 506 15.12 -25.67 4.08
C LYS A 506 16.52 -25.59 4.71
N THR A 507 17.17 -26.73 4.98
CA THR A 507 18.53 -26.76 5.55
C THR A 507 19.52 -26.11 4.59
N GLN A 508 19.47 -26.45 3.30
CA GLN A 508 20.34 -25.87 2.27
C GLN A 508 20.16 -24.35 2.17
N TYR A 509 18.91 -23.86 2.24
CA TYR A 509 18.64 -22.43 2.24
C TYR A 509 19.22 -21.71 3.47
N MET A 510 19.06 -22.29 4.66
CA MET A 510 19.62 -21.72 5.88
C MET A 510 21.15 -21.72 5.87
N ASP A 511 21.78 -22.77 5.33
CA ASP A 511 23.23 -22.84 5.15
C ASP A 511 23.73 -21.80 4.15
N LEU A 512 22.97 -21.56 3.06
CA LEU A 512 23.25 -20.47 2.12
C LEU A 512 23.23 -19.12 2.83
N ILE A 513 22.15 -18.79 3.56
CA ILE A 513 22.05 -17.53 4.33
C ILE A 513 23.27 -17.37 5.24
N LYS A 514 23.61 -18.42 6.00
CA LYS A 514 24.74 -18.41 6.94
C LYS A 514 26.09 -18.20 6.25
N SER A 515 26.27 -18.68 5.02
CA SER A 515 27.52 -18.48 4.26
C SER A 515 27.75 -17.03 3.86
N PHE A 516 26.70 -16.20 3.78
CA PHE A 516 26.77 -14.79 3.43
C PHE A 516 26.71 -13.85 4.63
N GLU A 517 26.31 -14.35 5.81
CA GLU A 517 26.48 -13.65 7.08
C GLU A 517 27.96 -13.30 7.31
#